data_AF-A0A2V6AVV3-F1
#
_entry.id   AF-A0A2V6AVV3-F1
#
_cell.length_a   1.000
_cell.length_b   1.000
_cell.length_c   1.000
_cell.angle_alpha   90.00
_cell.angle_beta   90.00
_cell.angle_gamma   90.00
#
_symmetry.space_group_name_H-M   'P 1'
#
loop_
_entity.id
_entity.type
_entity.pdbx_description
1 polymer ?
#
loop_
_entity_poly.entity_id
_entity_poly.type
_entity_poly.pdbx_seq_one_letter_code
_entity_poly.pdbx_strand_id
1 'polypeptide(L)'
;AFTGPAPYNGQVSVLTGPNFSTVKPLITGLPVSNRDHAINGMTFDDAGNLLICVGSETNAGIPSLPMGTLPNSPLDAAILKAPISKVGFNGAITYVETATGKLNNDQVYGDRVDVASGVDVSVFAAGMRNPFSIVWTTRGNLYGTDNGMNANFGAVSTGANTQAVESDQPDKINYLLQGNYYGSPNRNRGRYDARQNAYHYPTDPTTSSFTGPLARIASSSDGIDEYRATTFNSEMRGNLLVQHWKGVLYRAVLAADGKSIQNVTALASTLGLTALPGPGGVILSMDYSHNQIVLIRPIDDAATSMVAYDIFPWRGRADGTVPFVIGGVGFGTLSGTTVTIGGRRATLTSISATRIKGLIPANAAPTTQLLDVVVQSSGRTSTISQAFRYN
;
A
#
# COMPACT_ATOMS: atom_id res chain seq x y z
N ALA A 1 22.01 -16.46 19.99
CA ALA A 1 21.75 -16.50 18.54
C ALA A 1 20.71 -17.59 18.29
N PHE A 2 19.82 -17.38 17.32
CA PHE A 2 18.93 -18.45 16.87
C PHE A 2 19.76 -19.53 16.17
N THR A 3 19.46 -20.81 16.43
CA THR A 3 20.24 -21.95 15.92
C THR A 3 19.36 -23.06 15.32
N GLY A 4 18.04 -22.82 15.23
CA GLY A 4 17.09 -23.76 14.62
C GLY A 4 16.89 -23.50 13.13
N PRO A 5 16.11 -24.35 12.44
CA PRO A 5 15.62 -24.06 11.10
C PRO A 5 14.56 -22.95 11.15
N ALA A 6 14.52 -22.10 10.14
CA ALA A 6 13.51 -21.07 9.99
C ALA A 6 12.72 -21.28 8.69
N PRO A 7 11.46 -21.76 8.73
CA PRO A 7 10.69 -21.98 7.51
C PRO A 7 10.21 -20.67 6.90
N TYR A 8 10.03 -20.65 5.58
CA TYR A 8 9.26 -19.62 4.88
C TYR A 8 7.76 -19.80 5.17
N ASN A 9 7.27 -19.20 6.25
CA ASN A 9 5.90 -19.39 6.77
C ASN A 9 4.92 -18.28 6.36
N GLY A 10 5.38 -17.27 5.61
CA GLY A 10 4.55 -16.19 5.13
C GLY A 10 3.52 -16.65 4.11
N GLN A 11 2.30 -16.09 4.20
CA GLN A 11 1.17 -16.49 3.37
C GLN A 11 0.22 -15.32 3.10
N VAL A 12 -0.30 -15.25 1.86
CA VAL A 12 -1.49 -14.46 1.51
C VAL A 12 -2.65 -15.42 1.29
N SER A 13 -3.79 -15.15 1.92
CA SER A 13 -4.98 -16.01 1.85
C SER A 13 -6.22 -15.24 1.42
N VAL A 14 -7.12 -15.93 0.72
CA VAL A 14 -8.48 -15.46 0.50
C VAL A 14 -9.36 -15.99 1.64
N LEU A 15 -10.05 -15.08 2.32
CA LEU A 15 -10.99 -15.40 3.39
C LEU A 15 -12.42 -15.35 2.88
N THR A 16 -13.19 -16.42 3.08
CA THR A 16 -14.59 -16.51 2.64
C THR A 16 -15.49 -17.13 3.70
N GLY A 17 -16.81 -17.09 3.47
CA GLY A 17 -17.81 -17.66 4.36
C GLY A 17 -18.16 -16.75 5.55
N PRO A 18 -19.15 -17.14 6.36
CA PRO A 18 -19.54 -16.38 7.53
C PRO A 18 -18.36 -16.26 8.50
N ASN A 19 -18.15 -15.04 9.03
CA ASN A 19 -17.08 -14.70 9.96
C ASN A 19 -15.67 -15.13 9.50
N PHE A 20 -15.42 -15.13 8.19
CA PHE A 20 -14.11 -15.50 7.61
C PHE A 20 -13.66 -16.94 7.95
N SER A 21 -14.61 -17.85 8.17
CA SER A 21 -14.34 -19.23 8.59
C SER A 21 -13.57 -20.09 7.59
N THR A 22 -13.55 -19.72 6.31
CA THR A 22 -12.79 -20.44 5.27
C THR A 22 -11.53 -19.67 4.91
N VAL A 23 -10.36 -20.28 5.14
CA VAL A 23 -9.05 -19.75 4.75
C VAL A 23 -8.53 -20.53 3.55
N LYS A 24 -8.39 -19.88 2.39
CA LYS A 24 -7.79 -20.48 1.20
C LYS A 24 -6.44 -19.81 0.91
N PRO A 25 -5.30 -20.50 1.11
CA PRO A 25 -4.00 -19.98 0.70
C PRO A 25 -3.99 -19.65 -0.79
N LEU A 26 -3.49 -18.46 -1.13
CA LEU A 26 -3.30 -17.99 -2.50
C LEU A 26 -1.82 -17.91 -2.87
N ILE A 27 -1.00 -17.40 -1.94
CA ILE A 27 0.46 -17.35 -2.05
C ILE A 27 1.03 -17.91 -0.76
N THR A 28 1.96 -18.85 -0.84
CA THR A 28 2.63 -19.48 0.30
C THR A 28 4.14 -19.44 0.11
N GLY A 29 4.91 -19.63 1.18
CA GLY A 29 6.38 -19.64 1.11
C GLY A 29 6.98 -18.25 1.00
N LEU A 30 6.27 -17.21 1.46
CA LEU A 30 6.84 -15.87 1.56
C LEU A 30 7.79 -15.77 2.77
N PRO A 31 8.85 -14.95 2.66
CA PRO A 31 9.75 -14.75 3.78
C PRO A 31 9.14 -13.85 4.86
N VAL A 32 9.50 -14.15 6.10
CA VAL A 32 9.07 -13.42 7.30
C VAL A 32 10.24 -13.40 8.28
N SER A 33 10.56 -12.21 8.80
CA SER A 33 11.59 -12.08 9.82
C SER A 33 11.29 -12.96 11.01
N ASN A 34 12.33 -13.58 11.56
CA ASN A 34 12.25 -14.30 12.82
C ASN A 34 12.08 -13.36 14.04
N ARG A 35 11.73 -12.09 13.81
CA ARG A 35 11.47 -11.10 14.85
C ARG A 35 10.49 -10.00 14.41
N ASP A 36 10.99 -8.95 13.74
CA ASP A 36 10.34 -7.63 13.74
C ASP A 36 9.60 -7.30 12.44
N HIS A 37 10.05 -7.80 11.29
CA HIS A 37 9.50 -7.44 9.97
C HIS A 37 8.70 -8.58 9.32
N ALA A 38 7.56 -8.27 8.72
CA ALA A 38 6.65 -9.29 8.20
C ALA A 38 6.13 -8.95 6.80
N ILE A 39 5.10 -9.71 6.38
CA ILE A 39 4.22 -9.32 5.28
C ILE A 39 3.27 -8.27 5.81
N ASN A 40 3.31 -7.08 5.23
CA ASN A 40 2.54 -5.93 5.70
C ASN A 40 1.38 -5.61 4.73
N GLY A 41 1.31 -4.37 4.25
CA GLY A 41 0.27 -3.90 3.35
C GLY A 41 0.24 -4.60 2.00
N MET A 42 -0.94 -4.62 1.39
CA MET A 42 -1.17 -5.14 0.05
C MET A 42 -2.11 -4.20 -0.70
N THR A 43 -1.95 -4.10 -2.02
CA THR A 43 -2.90 -3.40 -2.88
C THR A 43 -2.98 -4.07 -4.25
N PHE A 44 -4.02 -3.76 -5.01
CA PHE A 44 -4.13 -4.16 -6.40
C PHE A 44 -3.73 -3.03 -7.32
N ASP A 45 -2.95 -3.33 -8.35
CA ASP A 45 -2.81 -2.42 -9.48
C ASP A 45 -4.07 -2.46 -10.38
N ASP A 46 -4.00 -1.70 -11.45
CA ASP A 46 -5.07 -1.49 -12.39
C ASP A 46 -5.33 -2.65 -13.35
N ALA A 47 -4.40 -3.60 -13.42
CA ALA A 47 -4.51 -4.83 -14.18
C ALA A 47 -4.91 -6.03 -13.29
N GLY A 48 -5.22 -5.78 -12.02
CA GLY A 48 -5.60 -6.82 -11.07
C GLY A 48 -4.42 -7.62 -10.51
N ASN A 49 -3.18 -7.17 -10.71
CA ASN A 49 -2.04 -7.78 -10.04
C ASN A 49 -2.03 -7.38 -8.56
N LEU A 50 -1.76 -8.33 -7.69
CA LEU A 50 -1.57 -8.08 -6.27
C LEU A 50 -0.13 -7.60 -6.02
N LEU A 51 0.01 -6.47 -5.35
CA LEU A 51 1.27 -5.94 -4.86
C LEU A 51 1.36 -6.16 -3.35
N ILE A 52 2.51 -6.64 -2.86
CA ILE A 52 2.67 -7.14 -1.49
C ILE A 52 3.92 -6.52 -0.88
N CYS A 53 3.77 -5.86 0.25
CA CYS A 53 4.89 -5.40 1.07
C CYS A 53 5.52 -6.56 1.82
N VAL A 54 6.81 -6.80 1.61
CA VAL A 54 7.57 -7.82 2.36
C VAL A 54 8.79 -7.17 2.98
N GLY A 55 8.82 -7.17 4.32
CA GLY A 55 9.91 -6.62 5.11
C GLY A 55 11.23 -7.38 4.93
N SER A 56 12.31 -6.74 5.35
CA SER A 56 13.68 -7.27 5.31
C SER A 56 13.94 -8.16 6.52
N GLU A 57 14.65 -9.27 6.32
CA GLU A 57 15.20 -10.09 7.41
C GLU A 57 16.24 -9.34 8.26
N THR A 58 16.81 -8.25 7.73
CA THR A 58 17.91 -7.49 8.35
C THR A 58 17.58 -6.00 8.52
N ASN A 59 18.33 -5.34 9.40
CA ASN A 59 18.18 -3.91 9.65
C ASN A 59 18.68 -3.06 8.47
N ALA A 60 19.85 -3.41 7.94
CA ALA A 60 20.53 -2.70 6.86
C ALA A 60 21.44 -3.62 6.02
N GLY A 61 21.04 -4.88 5.82
CA GLY A 61 21.74 -5.85 4.96
C GLY A 61 22.64 -6.86 5.67
N ILE A 62 22.86 -6.72 6.98
CA ILE A 62 23.69 -7.63 7.78
C ILE A 62 22.83 -8.33 8.83
N PRO A 63 22.86 -9.68 8.92
CA PRO A 63 22.17 -10.41 9.98
C PRO A 63 22.65 -9.98 11.37
N SER A 64 21.72 -9.85 12.31
CA SER A 64 22.03 -9.42 13.67
C SER A 64 21.10 -10.10 14.68
N LEU A 65 21.55 -10.17 15.94
CA LEU A 65 20.73 -10.71 17.03
C LEU A 65 19.39 -9.97 17.18
N PRO A 66 19.34 -8.62 17.14
CA PRO A 66 18.08 -7.89 17.23
C PRO A 66 17.17 -8.08 16.01
N MET A 67 17.65 -8.60 14.89
CA MET A 67 16.82 -8.88 13.72
C MET A 67 16.46 -10.37 13.56
N GLY A 68 16.78 -11.21 14.55
CA GLY A 68 16.48 -12.65 14.49
C GLY A 68 17.51 -13.48 13.72
N THR A 69 18.67 -12.90 13.38
CA THR A 69 19.86 -13.54 12.78
C THR A 69 19.68 -14.21 11.42
N LEU A 70 18.55 -13.99 10.75
CA LEU A 70 18.36 -14.50 9.39
C LEU A 70 19.02 -13.58 8.36
N PRO A 71 19.65 -14.13 7.32
CA PRO A 71 20.01 -13.37 6.13
C PRO A 71 18.79 -13.06 5.27
N ASN A 72 18.86 -11.96 4.53
CA ASN A 72 17.87 -11.64 3.49
C ASN A 72 17.76 -12.79 2.47
N SER A 73 16.53 -13.03 2.02
CA SER A 73 16.17 -14.08 1.06
C SER A 73 15.71 -13.48 -0.29
N PRO A 74 15.48 -14.26 -1.35
CA PRO A 74 15.19 -13.71 -2.68
C PRO A 74 13.96 -12.78 -2.77
N LEU A 75 12.97 -12.90 -1.88
CA LEU A 75 11.68 -12.20 -1.95
C LEU A 75 11.41 -11.23 -0.80
N ASP A 76 12.38 -11.02 0.10
CA ASP A 76 12.25 -10.07 1.20
C ASP A 76 12.78 -8.67 0.82
N ALA A 77 12.68 -7.70 1.73
CA ALA A 77 13.19 -6.34 1.51
C ALA A 77 12.66 -5.69 0.20
N ALA A 78 11.37 -5.90 -0.10
CA ALA A 78 10.81 -5.61 -1.41
C ALA A 78 9.29 -5.36 -1.37
N ILE A 79 8.80 -4.73 -2.44
CA ILE A 79 7.43 -4.87 -2.88
C ILE A 79 7.40 -5.99 -3.92
N LEU A 80 6.57 -7.00 -3.73
CA LEU A 80 6.36 -8.10 -4.67
C LEU A 80 5.16 -7.82 -5.56
N LYS A 81 5.13 -8.45 -6.74
CA LYS A 81 4.00 -8.50 -7.67
C LYS A 81 3.59 -9.94 -7.92
N ALA A 82 2.30 -10.19 -7.83
CA ALA A 82 1.66 -11.46 -8.14
C ALA A 82 0.51 -11.24 -9.15
N PRO A 83 0.63 -11.74 -10.39
CA PRO A 83 -0.43 -11.65 -11.40
C PRO A 83 -1.53 -12.68 -11.14
N ILE A 84 -2.34 -12.46 -10.09
CA ILE A 84 -3.29 -13.46 -9.58
C ILE A 84 -4.43 -13.80 -10.55
N SER A 85 -4.65 -12.99 -11.58
CA SER A 85 -5.62 -13.25 -12.66
C SER A 85 -5.04 -14.08 -13.82
N LYS A 86 -3.74 -14.41 -13.78
CA LYS A 86 -3.10 -15.27 -14.77
C LYS A 86 -3.75 -16.67 -14.73
N VAL A 87 -4.09 -17.20 -15.89
CA VAL A 87 -4.56 -18.59 -16.00
C VAL A 87 -3.45 -19.53 -15.53
N GLY A 88 -3.78 -20.39 -14.56
CA GLY A 88 -2.80 -21.29 -13.95
C GLY A 88 -1.80 -20.60 -13.02
N PHE A 89 -2.14 -19.42 -12.47
CA PHE A 89 -1.29 -18.70 -11.49
C PHE A 89 -0.73 -19.63 -10.41
N ASN A 90 0.60 -19.63 -10.27
CA ASN A 90 1.30 -20.40 -9.25
C ASN A 90 1.88 -19.49 -8.15
N GLY A 91 1.17 -19.42 -7.03
CA GLY A 91 1.61 -18.72 -5.81
C GLY A 91 2.35 -19.60 -4.79
N ALA A 92 2.61 -20.89 -5.09
CA ALA A 92 3.31 -21.78 -4.18
C ALA A 92 4.84 -21.59 -4.32
N ILE A 93 5.40 -20.69 -3.51
CA ILE A 93 6.83 -20.37 -3.57
C ILE A 93 7.62 -21.49 -2.92
N THR A 94 8.65 -21.95 -3.62
CA THR A 94 9.69 -22.82 -3.08
C THR A 94 11.05 -22.28 -3.48
N TYR A 95 12.09 -22.68 -2.74
CA TYR A 95 13.43 -22.18 -2.93
C TYR A 95 14.40 -23.33 -3.19
N VAL A 96 15.42 -23.07 -4.00
CA VAL A 96 16.49 -24.02 -4.32
C VAL A 96 17.84 -23.42 -3.99
N GLU A 97 18.77 -24.23 -3.49
CA GLU A 97 20.15 -23.80 -3.33
C GLU A 97 20.74 -23.39 -4.66
N THR A 98 21.37 -22.22 -4.70
CA THR A 98 21.96 -21.69 -5.93
C THR A 98 23.04 -22.62 -6.50
N ALA A 99 23.86 -23.21 -5.62
CA ALA A 99 24.99 -24.01 -6.05
C ALA A 99 24.59 -25.41 -6.54
N THR A 100 23.48 -25.97 -6.06
CA THR A 100 23.13 -27.39 -6.27
C THR A 100 21.78 -27.61 -6.95
N GLY A 101 20.90 -26.60 -6.96
CA GLY A 101 19.52 -26.73 -7.42
C GLY A 101 18.62 -27.57 -6.51
N LYS A 102 19.11 -28.01 -5.34
CA LYS A 102 18.30 -28.79 -4.38
C LYS A 102 17.32 -27.91 -3.63
N LEU A 103 16.12 -28.43 -3.38
CA LEU A 103 15.10 -27.76 -2.58
C LEU A 103 15.64 -27.40 -1.19
N ASN A 104 15.49 -26.14 -0.80
CA ASN A 104 15.90 -25.64 0.50
C ASN A 104 14.97 -24.50 0.95
N ASN A 105 13.93 -24.85 1.72
CA ASN A 105 12.95 -23.92 2.26
C ASN A 105 13.29 -23.47 3.70
N ASP A 106 14.57 -23.30 4.00
CA ASP A 106 15.04 -22.79 5.29
C ASP A 106 15.72 -21.42 5.10
N GLN A 107 15.14 -20.39 5.72
CA GLN A 107 15.58 -19.01 5.68
C GLN A 107 16.97 -18.81 6.30
N VAL A 108 17.48 -19.76 7.09
CA VAL A 108 18.89 -19.76 7.55
C VAL A 108 19.86 -19.73 6.36
N TYR A 109 19.44 -20.27 5.21
CA TYR A 109 20.17 -20.24 3.94
C TYR A 109 19.63 -19.18 2.98
N GLY A 110 18.88 -18.18 3.47
CA GLY A 110 18.28 -17.12 2.67
C GLY A 110 19.29 -16.42 1.76
N ASP A 111 20.55 -16.30 2.16
CA ASP A 111 21.64 -15.68 1.39
C ASP A 111 22.13 -16.50 0.17
N ARG A 112 21.77 -17.78 0.08
CA ARG A 112 22.35 -18.74 -0.89
C ARG A 112 21.33 -19.60 -1.63
N VAL A 113 20.07 -19.17 -1.62
CA VAL A 113 18.98 -19.81 -2.36
C VAL A 113 18.43 -18.88 -3.44
N ASP A 114 17.77 -19.46 -4.43
CA ASP A 114 16.98 -18.76 -5.44
C ASP A 114 15.54 -19.24 -5.37
N VAL A 115 14.60 -18.44 -5.89
CA VAL A 115 13.22 -18.91 -6.09
C VAL A 115 13.23 -20.02 -7.15
N ALA A 116 12.57 -21.14 -6.86
CA ALA A 116 12.44 -22.23 -7.81
C ALA A 116 11.66 -21.79 -9.06
N SER A 117 11.99 -22.39 -10.21
CA SER A 117 11.31 -22.09 -11.48
C SER A 117 9.81 -22.40 -11.43
N GLY A 118 9.00 -21.61 -12.16
CA GLY A 118 7.57 -21.86 -12.33
C GLY A 118 6.67 -21.15 -11.31
N VAL A 119 7.24 -20.35 -10.41
CA VAL A 119 6.52 -19.46 -9.49
C VAL A 119 6.19 -18.13 -10.19
N ASP A 120 4.98 -17.61 -9.96
CA ASP A 120 4.49 -16.38 -10.62
C ASP A 120 4.66 -15.11 -9.77
N VAL A 121 5.18 -15.23 -8.56
CA VAL A 121 5.48 -14.12 -7.65
C VAL A 121 6.89 -13.60 -7.96
N SER A 122 7.02 -12.29 -8.14
CA SER A 122 8.29 -11.64 -8.49
C SER A 122 8.49 -10.32 -7.74
N VAL A 123 9.73 -9.82 -7.69
CA VAL A 123 10.02 -8.50 -7.12
C VAL A 123 9.52 -7.40 -8.07
N PHE A 124 8.65 -6.53 -7.57
CA PHE A 124 8.23 -5.31 -8.25
C PHE A 124 9.24 -4.20 -8.02
N ALA A 125 9.53 -3.88 -6.76
CA ALA A 125 10.50 -2.86 -6.35
C ALA A 125 11.37 -3.42 -5.23
N ALA A 126 12.68 -3.26 -5.33
CA ALA A 126 13.63 -3.76 -4.34
C ALA A 126 14.08 -2.64 -3.39
N GLY A 127 14.65 -3.00 -2.25
CA GLY A 127 15.32 -2.02 -1.40
C GLY A 127 14.42 -1.38 -0.35
N MET A 128 13.44 -2.13 0.14
CA MET A 128 12.61 -1.73 1.27
C MET A 128 13.17 -2.34 2.55
N ARG A 129 13.21 -1.60 3.67
CA ARG A 129 13.58 -2.21 4.96
C ARG A 129 12.37 -2.86 5.61
N ASN A 130 11.31 -2.09 5.82
CA ASN A 130 10.04 -2.56 6.34
C ASN A 130 8.92 -1.71 5.73
N PRO A 131 8.52 -2.00 4.47
CA PRO A 131 7.45 -1.25 3.84
C PRO A 131 6.14 -1.63 4.53
N PHE A 132 5.54 -0.73 5.30
CA PHE A 132 4.38 -1.11 6.11
C PHE A 132 3.08 -1.02 5.31
N SER A 133 2.90 0.02 4.49
CA SER A 133 1.72 0.17 3.64
C SER A 133 2.07 0.80 2.29
N ILE A 134 1.26 0.46 1.28
CA ILE A 134 1.32 1.01 -0.07
C ILE A 134 -0.07 1.40 -0.55
N VAL A 135 -0.16 2.45 -1.36
CA VAL A 135 -1.40 2.89 -1.99
C VAL A 135 -1.21 3.07 -3.49
N TRP A 136 -2.07 2.39 -4.27
CA TRP A 136 -2.24 2.62 -5.70
C TRP A 136 -3.31 3.70 -5.87
N THR A 137 -2.93 4.86 -6.39
CA THR A 137 -3.80 6.06 -6.39
C THR A 137 -4.64 6.16 -7.66
N THR A 138 -5.62 7.06 -7.63
CA THR A 138 -6.44 7.40 -8.80
C THR A 138 -5.61 7.88 -9.99
N ARG A 139 -4.40 8.43 -9.77
CA ARG A 139 -3.48 8.86 -10.83
C ARG A 139 -2.65 7.72 -11.44
N GLY A 140 -2.87 6.47 -11.03
CA GLY A 140 -2.10 5.31 -11.52
C GLY A 140 -0.66 5.27 -10.97
N ASN A 141 -0.39 5.98 -9.88
CA ASN A 141 0.90 6.00 -9.21
C ASN A 141 0.85 5.14 -7.94
N LEU A 142 1.96 4.48 -7.63
CA LEU A 142 2.13 3.73 -6.39
C LEU A 142 3.01 4.51 -5.42
N TYR A 143 2.54 4.67 -4.19
CA TYR A 143 3.33 5.24 -3.09
C TYR A 143 3.38 4.27 -1.93
N GLY A 144 4.41 4.38 -1.10
CA GLY A 144 4.54 3.57 0.10
C GLY A 144 5.36 4.24 1.17
N THR A 145 5.08 3.87 2.43
CA THR A 145 6.00 4.15 3.53
C THR A 145 7.02 3.03 3.67
N ASP A 146 8.22 3.36 4.14
CA ASP A 146 9.25 2.38 4.48
C ASP A 146 9.99 2.85 5.73
N ASN A 147 10.07 1.98 6.75
CA ASN A 147 10.73 2.37 8.00
C ASN A 147 12.25 2.49 7.82
N GLY A 148 12.86 3.49 8.44
CA GLY A 148 14.31 3.69 8.44
C GLY A 148 15.07 2.65 9.28
N MET A 149 16.39 2.54 9.09
CA MET A 149 17.22 1.69 9.94
C MET A 149 17.34 2.23 11.36
N ASN A 150 17.59 1.33 12.32
CA ASN A 150 17.77 1.67 13.73
C ASN A 150 19.23 1.48 14.15
N ALA A 151 19.71 2.36 15.02
CA ALA A 151 20.96 2.14 15.74
C ALA A 151 20.84 0.91 16.64
N ASN A 152 21.91 0.11 16.77
CA ASN A 152 21.99 -1.13 17.57
C ASN A 152 21.20 -2.32 17.00
N PHE A 153 20.63 -2.25 15.79
CA PHE A 153 19.88 -3.35 15.18
C PHE A 153 20.68 -4.13 14.12
N GLY A 154 21.98 -3.88 14.02
CA GLY A 154 22.86 -4.58 13.09
C GLY A 154 23.46 -3.66 12.05
N ALA A 155 24.68 -4.02 11.65
CA ALA A 155 25.54 -3.25 10.78
C ALA A 155 24.93 -2.96 9.40
N VAL A 156 25.49 -1.94 8.76
CA VAL A 156 25.09 -1.47 7.43
C VAL A 156 25.94 -2.16 6.39
N SER A 157 25.32 -2.83 5.41
CA SER A 157 26.04 -3.36 4.26
C SER A 157 26.52 -2.21 3.36
N THR A 158 27.83 -2.10 3.15
CA THR A 158 28.44 -1.09 2.26
C THR A 158 28.92 -1.69 0.93
N GLY A 159 28.69 -2.98 0.74
CA GLY A 159 29.12 -3.76 -0.41
C GLY A 159 28.86 -5.25 -0.16
N ALA A 160 29.23 -6.10 -1.11
CA ALA A 160 28.95 -7.53 -1.04
C ALA A 160 29.55 -8.20 0.21
N ASN A 161 30.69 -7.70 0.68
CA ASN A 161 31.45 -8.27 1.81
C ASN A 161 31.90 -7.22 2.84
N THR A 162 31.46 -5.96 2.71
CA THR A 162 31.91 -4.86 3.57
C THR A 162 30.75 -4.29 4.37
N GLN A 163 31.03 -3.79 5.56
CA GLN A 163 30.01 -3.23 6.43
C GLN A 163 30.52 -2.00 7.19
N ALA A 164 29.58 -1.19 7.67
CA ALA A 164 29.81 -0.04 8.53
C ALA A 164 28.88 -0.07 9.75
N VAL A 165 29.12 0.82 10.70
CA VAL A 165 28.27 0.99 11.89
C VAL A 165 26.93 1.60 11.50
N GLU A 166 25.87 1.11 12.10
CA GLU A 166 24.51 1.61 11.94
C GLU A 166 24.24 2.94 12.65
N SER A 167 23.12 3.56 12.29
CA SER A 167 22.60 4.79 12.88
C SER A 167 21.08 4.79 12.75
N ASP A 168 20.40 5.63 13.53
CA ASP A 168 18.97 5.84 13.32
C ASP A 168 18.75 6.66 12.04
N GLN A 169 17.79 6.22 11.22
CA GLN A 169 17.38 6.91 10.00
C GLN A 169 15.88 7.17 10.01
N PRO A 170 15.43 8.29 9.43
CA PRO A 170 14.01 8.58 9.34
C PRO A 170 13.31 7.62 8.38
N ASP A 171 12.00 7.53 8.54
CA ASP A 171 11.11 6.84 7.61
C ASP A 171 10.98 7.61 6.31
N LYS A 172 10.54 6.91 5.27
CA LYS A 172 10.49 7.41 3.89
C LYS A 172 9.07 7.38 3.35
N ILE A 173 8.67 8.41 2.61
CA ILE A 173 7.57 8.32 1.63
C ILE A 173 8.21 8.11 0.27
N ASN A 174 7.88 7.00 -0.40
CA ASN A 174 8.48 6.61 -1.68
C ASN A 174 7.45 6.69 -2.81
N TYR A 175 7.90 7.11 -4.00
CA TYR A 175 7.20 6.87 -5.27
C TYR A 175 7.76 5.59 -5.88
N LEU A 176 6.91 4.56 -5.95
CA LEU A 176 7.31 3.18 -6.21
C LEU A 176 7.16 2.82 -7.69
N LEU A 177 8.28 2.44 -8.30
CA LEU A 177 8.40 2.08 -9.71
C LEU A 177 8.97 0.68 -9.85
N GLN A 178 8.45 -0.05 -10.84
CA GLN A 178 8.92 -1.40 -11.13
C GLN A 178 10.41 -1.40 -11.52
N GLY A 179 11.21 -2.29 -10.94
CA GLY A 179 12.64 -2.47 -11.23
C GLY A 179 13.59 -1.53 -10.48
N ASN A 180 13.05 -0.56 -9.74
CA ASN A 180 13.85 0.41 -8.99
C ASN A 180 14.35 -0.16 -7.64
N TYR A 181 15.39 0.46 -7.11
CA TYR A 181 16.02 0.13 -5.82
C TYR A 181 15.91 1.31 -4.84
N TYR A 182 15.41 1.06 -3.63
CA TYR A 182 15.03 2.08 -2.64
C TYR A 182 15.92 2.11 -1.38
N GLY A 183 17.08 1.44 -1.44
CA GLY A 183 18.22 1.67 -0.55
C GLY A 183 18.47 0.61 0.52
N SER A 184 17.53 -0.26 0.86
CA SER A 184 17.78 -1.35 1.82
C SER A 184 18.45 -2.56 1.17
N PRO A 185 19.63 -3.00 1.61
CA PRO A 185 20.36 -4.06 0.92
C PRO A 185 19.68 -5.42 1.01
N ASN A 186 19.91 -6.22 -0.02
CA ASN A 186 19.65 -7.64 -0.03
C ASN A 186 20.82 -8.31 -0.74
N ARG A 187 21.76 -8.86 0.04
CA ARG A 187 22.95 -9.53 -0.50
C ARG A 187 22.65 -10.81 -1.26
N ASN A 188 21.51 -11.46 -1.01
CA ASN A 188 21.07 -12.57 -1.85
C ASN A 188 20.88 -12.08 -3.30
N ARG A 189 20.05 -11.05 -3.52
CA ARG A 189 19.85 -10.48 -4.86
C ARG A 189 21.07 -9.71 -5.36
N GLY A 190 21.91 -9.23 -4.44
CA GLY A 190 23.21 -8.60 -4.70
C GLY A 190 24.21 -9.43 -5.52
N ARG A 191 24.01 -10.76 -5.58
CA ARG A 191 24.76 -11.69 -6.45
C ARG A 191 24.52 -11.46 -7.95
N TYR A 192 23.35 -10.92 -8.29
CA TYR A 192 22.91 -10.67 -9.68
C TYR A 192 22.72 -9.19 -9.99
N ASP A 193 22.51 -8.36 -8.96
CA ASP A 193 22.28 -6.92 -9.10
C ASP A 193 23.09 -6.16 -8.04
N ALA A 194 24.22 -5.60 -8.47
CA ALA A 194 25.18 -4.95 -7.58
C ALA A 194 24.59 -3.78 -6.78
N ARG A 195 23.50 -3.15 -7.25
CA ARG A 195 22.79 -2.08 -6.54
C ARG A 195 22.38 -2.51 -5.13
N GLN A 196 22.00 -3.79 -4.98
CA GLN A 196 21.42 -4.33 -3.75
C GLN A 196 22.45 -4.80 -2.72
N ASN A 197 23.75 -4.64 -3.01
CA ASN A 197 24.82 -4.96 -2.07
C ASN A 197 25.08 -3.85 -1.04
N ALA A 198 24.69 -2.60 -1.34
CA ALA A 198 25.03 -1.45 -0.51
C ALA A 198 23.78 -0.68 -0.08
N TYR A 199 23.81 -0.19 1.16
CA TYR A 199 22.76 0.63 1.73
C TYR A 199 22.85 2.04 1.15
N HIS A 200 21.70 2.63 0.83
CA HIS A 200 21.60 4.06 0.52
C HIS A 200 20.83 4.78 1.61
N TYR A 201 21.40 5.89 2.06
CA TYR A 201 20.79 6.72 3.09
C TYR A 201 19.60 7.50 2.51
N PRO A 202 18.58 7.82 3.31
CA PRO A 202 17.48 8.69 2.88
C PRO A 202 17.93 10.09 2.43
N THR A 203 19.16 10.51 2.76
CA THR A 203 19.81 11.74 2.31
C THR A 203 20.52 11.63 0.97
N ASP A 204 20.81 10.41 0.50
CA ASP A 204 21.57 10.21 -0.72
C ASP A 204 20.75 10.75 -1.91
N PRO A 205 21.41 11.42 -2.88
CA PRO A 205 20.71 11.87 -4.07
C PRO A 205 20.25 10.66 -4.89
N THR A 206 19.12 10.81 -5.57
CA THR A 206 18.67 9.83 -6.57
C THR A 206 19.71 9.70 -7.69
N THR A 207 19.98 8.48 -8.11
CA THR A 207 20.89 8.15 -9.22
C THR A 207 20.23 7.14 -10.16
N SER A 208 20.93 6.68 -11.19
CA SER A 208 20.47 5.57 -12.02
C SER A 208 20.40 4.23 -11.26
N SER A 209 21.13 4.08 -10.16
CA SER A 209 21.22 2.86 -9.36
C SER A 209 20.37 2.90 -8.08
N PHE A 210 19.84 4.06 -7.70
CA PHE A 210 19.11 4.28 -6.46
C PHE A 210 18.02 5.33 -6.63
N THR A 211 16.82 5.03 -6.14
CA THR A 211 15.69 5.96 -6.07
C THR A 211 15.55 6.49 -4.65
N GLY A 212 15.82 7.78 -4.47
CA GLY A 212 15.64 8.47 -3.20
C GLY A 212 14.16 8.66 -2.85
N PRO A 213 13.84 8.86 -1.56
CA PRO A 213 12.47 9.09 -1.12
C PRO A 213 11.94 10.45 -1.58
N LEU A 214 10.62 10.58 -1.73
CA LEU A 214 9.97 11.86 -1.97
C LEU A 214 10.03 12.78 -0.75
N ALA A 215 9.98 12.20 0.45
CA ALA A 215 10.10 12.90 1.71
C ALA A 215 10.61 11.96 2.81
N ARG A 216 11.21 12.56 3.84
CA ARG A 216 11.58 11.89 5.09
C ARG A 216 10.61 12.30 6.17
N ILE A 217 10.20 11.36 7.01
CA ILE A 217 9.19 11.56 8.05
C ILE A 217 9.61 10.86 9.35
N ALA A 218 8.98 11.22 10.46
CA ALA A 218 9.30 10.64 11.75
C ALA A 218 8.94 9.15 11.79
N SER A 219 9.81 8.34 12.38
CA SER A 219 9.58 6.91 12.60
C SER A 219 8.71 6.69 13.83
N SER A 220 7.82 5.69 13.88
CA SER A 220 7.42 4.79 12.78
C SER A 220 6.22 5.38 12.04
N SER A 221 6.27 5.46 10.72
CA SER A 221 5.18 5.91 9.86
C SER A 221 4.69 4.78 8.97
N ASP A 222 3.49 4.28 9.27
CA ASP A 222 3.11 2.91 8.88
C ASP A 222 1.90 2.89 7.92
N GLY A 223 0.92 3.78 8.10
CA GLY A 223 -0.24 3.89 7.22
C GLY A 223 -0.04 4.88 6.09
N ILE A 224 -0.53 4.55 4.89
CA ILE A 224 -0.61 5.47 3.76
C ILE A 224 -1.87 5.22 2.91
N ASP A 225 -2.60 6.27 2.56
CA ASP A 225 -3.71 6.24 1.58
C ASP A 225 -3.85 7.60 0.89
N GLU A 226 -4.64 7.65 -0.19
CA GLU A 226 -4.96 8.86 -0.95
C GLU A 226 -6.28 9.48 -0.45
N TYR A 227 -6.27 10.77 -0.13
CA TYR A 227 -7.52 11.50 0.14
C TYR A 227 -8.24 11.83 -1.17
N ARG A 228 -9.43 11.27 -1.40
CA ARG A 228 -10.14 11.36 -2.70
C ARG A 228 -11.35 12.30 -2.73
N ALA A 229 -11.84 12.71 -1.57
CA ALA A 229 -13.05 13.52 -1.47
C ALA A 229 -12.84 14.95 -2.00
N THR A 230 -13.91 15.54 -2.53
CA THR A 230 -13.95 16.92 -3.02
C THR A 230 -14.36 17.93 -1.94
N THR A 231 -14.38 17.52 -0.68
CA THR A 231 -14.52 18.42 0.49
C THR A 231 -13.47 19.53 0.44
N PHE A 232 -13.81 20.68 1.04
CA PHE A 232 -12.97 21.88 1.06
C PHE A 232 -12.59 22.33 -0.35
N ASN A 233 -13.54 22.30 -1.29
CA ASN A 233 -13.29 22.58 -2.71
C ASN A 233 -12.15 21.76 -3.31
N SER A 234 -12.02 20.49 -2.91
CA SER A 234 -10.97 19.56 -3.35
C SER A 234 -9.54 19.93 -2.95
N GLU A 235 -9.31 20.82 -1.99
CA GLU A 235 -7.96 21.26 -1.60
C GLU A 235 -7.06 20.07 -1.17
N MET A 236 -7.65 19.06 -0.54
CA MET A 236 -6.95 17.86 -0.11
C MET A 236 -6.93 16.73 -1.15
N ARG A 237 -7.69 16.85 -2.24
CA ARG A 237 -7.93 15.76 -3.18
C ARG A 237 -6.66 15.35 -3.92
N GLY A 238 -6.34 14.07 -3.90
CA GLY A 238 -5.13 13.50 -4.49
C GLY A 238 -3.87 13.66 -3.65
N ASN A 239 -3.97 14.23 -2.44
CA ASN A 239 -2.87 14.23 -1.49
C ASN A 239 -2.78 12.89 -0.76
N LEU A 240 -1.60 12.60 -0.21
CA LEU A 240 -1.36 11.41 0.59
C LEU A 240 -1.62 11.72 2.06
N LEU A 241 -2.31 10.80 2.73
CA LEU A 241 -2.42 10.73 4.17
C LEU A 241 -1.37 9.73 4.66
N VAL A 242 -0.54 10.11 5.62
CA VAL A 242 0.49 9.23 6.18
C VAL A 242 0.41 9.23 7.70
N GLN A 243 0.23 8.06 8.31
CA GLN A 243 0.02 7.95 9.75
C GLN A 243 1.35 7.66 10.47
N HIS A 244 1.76 8.58 11.36
CA HIS A 244 2.83 8.36 12.33
C HIS A 244 2.28 7.61 13.55
N TRP A 245 2.83 6.44 13.85
CA TRP A 245 2.48 5.62 15.02
C TRP A 245 2.51 6.48 16.28
N LYS A 246 1.42 6.51 17.07
CA LYS A 246 1.33 7.25 18.35
C LYS A 246 1.62 8.74 18.20
N GLY A 247 1.43 9.27 16.99
CA GLY A 247 1.67 10.66 16.70
C GLY A 247 0.59 11.26 15.80
N VAL A 248 1.05 12.07 14.86
CA VAL A 248 0.18 12.85 13.98
C VAL A 248 -0.16 12.08 12.72
N LEU A 249 -1.35 12.35 12.18
CA LEU A 249 -1.66 12.10 10.78
C LEU A 249 -1.04 13.22 9.95
N TYR A 250 -0.17 12.88 9.01
CA TYR A 250 0.39 13.82 8.04
C TYR A 250 -0.49 13.94 6.80
N ARG A 251 -0.52 15.15 6.22
CA ARG A 251 -0.91 15.42 4.82
C ARG A 251 0.36 15.69 4.04
N ALA A 252 0.65 14.86 3.04
CA ALA A 252 1.70 15.12 2.07
C ALA A 252 1.07 15.62 0.76
N VAL A 253 1.36 16.87 0.40
CA VAL A 253 0.87 17.53 -0.80
C VAL A 253 1.76 17.14 -1.97
N LEU A 254 1.18 16.42 -2.94
CA LEU A 254 1.89 16.02 -4.15
C LEU A 254 1.94 17.17 -5.16
N ALA A 255 3.03 17.26 -5.92
CA ALA A 255 3.07 18.10 -7.10
C ALA A 255 2.08 17.61 -8.17
N ALA A 256 1.83 18.45 -9.19
CA ALA A 256 0.88 18.15 -10.26
C ALA A 256 1.20 16.83 -10.99
N ASP A 257 2.48 16.52 -11.19
CA ASP A 257 2.95 15.28 -11.81
C ASP A 257 2.85 14.04 -10.90
N GLY A 258 2.63 14.25 -9.59
CA GLY A 258 2.63 13.20 -8.58
C GLY A 258 4.01 12.60 -8.30
N LYS A 259 5.11 13.14 -8.83
CA LYS A 259 6.45 12.55 -8.72
C LYS A 259 7.34 13.28 -7.70
N SER A 260 6.80 14.28 -7.01
CA SER A 260 7.45 14.98 -5.91
C SER A 260 6.43 15.43 -4.87
N ILE A 261 6.90 15.66 -3.64
CA ILE A 261 6.12 16.22 -2.54
C ILE A 261 6.50 17.69 -2.38
N GLN A 262 5.49 18.56 -2.40
CA GLN A 262 5.67 20.00 -2.17
C GLN A 262 5.75 20.34 -0.68
N ASN A 263 4.97 19.65 0.15
CA ASN A 263 4.94 19.88 1.58
C ASN A 263 4.44 18.64 2.35
N VAL A 264 4.89 18.47 3.58
CA VAL A 264 4.38 17.49 4.55
C VAL A 264 4.02 18.22 5.84
N THR A 265 2.75 18.20 6.22
CA THR A 265 2.27 18.90 7.42
C THR A 265 1.45 17.98 8.32
N ALA A 266 1.46 18.24 9.63
CA ALA A 266 0.56 17.58 10.55
C ALA A 266 -0.88 18.05 10.30
N LEU A 267 -1.79 17.12 10.04
CA LEU A 267 -3.20 17.36 9.81
C LEU A 267 -4.02 17.24 11.11
N ALA A 268 -3.73 16.22 11.92
CA ALA A 268 -4.41 15.94 13.18
C ALA A 268 -3.53 15.09 14.10
N SER A 269 -3.78 15.12 15.41
CA SER A 269 -3.21 14.16 16.36
C SER A 269 -4.19 13.00 16.54
N THR A 270 -3.85 11.84 15.98
CA THR A 270 -4.73 10.65 15.95
C THR A 270 -4.15 9.47 16.70
N LEU A 271 -2.84 9.47 16.96
CA LEU A 271 -2.09 8.42 17.64
C LEU A 271 -2.18 7.02 17.00
N GLY A 272 -2.76 6.95 15.80
CA GLY A 272 -3.06 5.70 15.11
C GLY A 272 -1.84 5.01 14.54
N LEU A 273 -2.03 3.75 14.15
CA LEU A 273 -1.09 2.97 13.34
C LEU A 273 -1.32 3.19 11.84
N THR A 274 -2.58 3.32 11.42
CA THR A 274 -2.97 3.58 10.04
C THR A 274 -4.14 4.53 9.96
N ALA A 275 -4.35 5.12 8.77
CA ALA A 275 -5.48 5.99 8.47
C ALA A 275 -6.11 5.63 7.11
N LEU A 276 -7.43 5.63 7.07
CA LEU A 276 -8.22 5.27 5.88
C LEU A 276 -9.29 6.34 5.63
N PRO A 277 -9.34 6.95 4.44
CA PRO A 277 -10.43 7.80 4.02
C PRO A 277 -11.70 6.97 3.80
N GLY A 278 -12.86 7.53 4.14
CA GLY A 278 -14.17 6.91 3.96
C GLY A 278 -15.21 7.89 3.40
N PRO A 279 -16.46 7.43 3.17
CA PRO A 279 -17.48 8.21 2.49
C PRO A 279 -17.74 9.58 3.11
N GLY A 280 -17.83 10.60 2.25
CA GLY A 280 -18.04 11.99 2.63
C GLY A 280 -16.76 12.66 3.16
N GLY A 281 -15.59 12.16 2.77
CA GLY A 281 -14.30 12.72 3.16
C GLY A 281 -13.91 12.51 4.62
N VAL A 282 -14.55 11.58 5.33
CA VAL A 282 -14.12 11.20 6.68
C VAL A 282 -12.78 10.49 6.65
N ILE A 283 -12.01 10.58 7.72
CA ILE A 283 -10.78 9.79 7.89
C ILE A 283 -10.93 8.96 9.18
N LEU A 284 -10.77 7.66 9.06
CA LEU A 284 -10.68 6.73 10.19
C LEU A 284 -9.22 6.50 10.51
N SER A 285 -8.85 6.63 11.79
CA SER A 285 -7.51 6.28 12.28
C SER A 285 -7.61 5.22 13.36
N MET A 286 -6.71 4.25 13.30
CA MET A 286 -6.75 3.03 14.12
C MET A 286 -5.76 3.18 15.27
N ASP A 287 -6.23 3.72 16.40
CA ASP A 287 -5.45 3.92 17.61
C ASP A 287 -5.45 2.65 18.46
N TYR A 288 -4.53 1.76 18.09
CA TYR A 288 -4.28 0.52 18.79
C TYR A 288 -3.88 0.74 20.27
N SER A 289 -3.15 1.82 20.55
CA SER A 289 -2.59 2.07 21.90
C SER A 289 -3.67 2.36 22.94
N HIS A 290 -4.79 2.94 22.49
CA HIS A 290 -5.93 3.26 23.36
C HIS A 290 -7.18 2.42 23.04
N ASN A 291 -7.06 1.39 22.20
CA ASN A 291 -8.16 0.51 21.80
C ASN A 291 -9.39 1.28 21.25
N GLN A 292 -9.15 2.21 20.32
CA GLN A 292 -10.21 3.04 19.75
C GLN A 292 -10.02 3.28 18.25
N ILE A 293 -11.13 3.66 17.58
CA ILE A 293 -11.11 4.18 16.21
C ILE A 293 -11.41 5.68 16.31
N VAL A 294 -10.45 6.50 15.89
CA VAL A 294 -10.61 7.96 15.82
C VAL A 294 -11.24 8.30 14.47
N LEU A 295 -12.36 9.02 14.51
CA LEU A 295 -13.07 9.49 13.32
C LEU A 295 -12.86 10.99 13.16
N ILE A 296 -12.12 11.39 12.14
CA ILE A 296 -12.00 12.79 11.71
C ILE A 296 -13.09 13.06 10.69
N ARG A 297 -13.97 14.02 10.98
CA ARG A 297 -15.05 14.44 10.07
C ARG A 297 -14.70 15.79 9.44
N PRO A 298 -14.86 15.95 8.14
CA PRO A 298 -14.72 17.25 7.51
C PRO A 298 -15.86 18.18 7.95
N ILE A 299 -15.52 19.42 8.26
CA ILE A 299 -16.46 20.53 8.49
C ILE A 299 -16.30 21.47 7.31
N ASP A 300 -17.12 21.28 6.28
CA ASP A 300 -17.03 22.03 5.02
C ASP A 300 -18.09 23.14 4.99
N ASP A 301 -17.77 24.30 5.57
CA ASP A 301 -18.68 25.45 5.67
C ASP A 301 -19.05 26.03 4.29
N ALA A 302 -18.27 25.74 3.25
CA ALA A 302 -18.58 26.16 1.88
C ALA A 302 -19.78 25.41 1.30
N ALA A 303 -20.13 24.24 1.86
CA ALA A 303 -21.23 23.41 1.39
C ALA A 303 -22.59 23.89 1.92
N THR A 304 -23.06 25.01 1.36
CA THR A 304 -24.34 25.64 1.71
C THR A 304 -25.56 24.98 1.05
N SER A 305 -25.36 23.98 0.18
CA SER A 305 -26.42 23.26 -0.52
C SER A 305 -26.02 21.81 -0.81
N MET A 306 -26.84 21.06 -1.58
CA MET A 306 -26.58 19.66 -1.89
C MET A 306 -25.25 19.49 -2.64
N VAL A 307 -24.34 18.68 -2.07
CA VAL A 307 -23.04 18.35 -2.66
C VAL A 307 -22.72 16.88 -2.41
N ALA A 308 -22.24 16.20 -3.43
CA ALA A 308 -21.61 14.88 -3.32
C ALA A 308 -20.09 15.04 -3.30
N TYR A 309 -19.41 14.37 -2.35
CA TYR A 309 -17.98 14.53 -2.12
C TYR A 309 -17.12 13.41 -2.69
N ASP A 310 -17.60 12.17 -2.65
CA ASP A 310 -16.85 11.00 -3.09
C ASP A 310 -17.76 9.82 -3.46
N ILE A 311 -17.13 8.73 -3.91
CA ILE A 311 -17.74 7.42 -4.07
C ILE A 311 -16.80 6.35 -3.52
N PHE A 312 -17.36 5.36 -2.84
CA PHE A 312 -16.66 4.20 -2.32
C PHE A 312 -17.35 2.90 -2.75
N PRO A 313 -16.62 1.90 -3.27
CA PRO A 313 -15.22 2.01 -3.68
C PRO A 313 -15.05 2.94 -4.89
N TRP A 314 -13.86 3.50 -5.06
CA TRP A 314 -13.51 4.34 -6.23
C TRP A 314 -13.18 3.52 -7.48
N ARG A 315 -13.18 2.19 -7.35
CA ARG A 315 -13.01 1.25 -8.46
C ARG A 315 -13.82 -0.02 -8.24
N GLY A 316 -14.28 -0.66 -9.31
CA GLY A 316 -15.11 -1.86 -9.19
C GLY A 316 -15.31 -2.61 -10.50
N ARG A 317 -15.75 -3.87 -10.39
CA ARG A 317 -16.09 -4.70 -11.55
C ARG A 317 -17.28 -4.15 -12.31
N ALA A 318 -17.32 -4.42 -13.61
CA ALA A 318 -18.37 -3.95 -14.52
C ALA A 318 -19.61 -4.86 -14.62
N ASP A 319 -19.86 -5.69 -13.60
CA ASP A 319 -20.88 -6.74 -13.61
C ASP A 319 -22.26 -6.32 -13.08
N GLY A 320 -22.40 -5.09 -12.59
CA GLY A 320 -23.67 -4.60 -12.03
C GLY A 320 -23.93 -4.99 -10.57
N THR A 321 -23.01 -5.70 -9.93
CA THR A 321 -23.22 -6.30 -8.60
C THR A 321 -22.48 -5.59 -7.47
N VAL A 322 -21.49 -4.76 -7.81
CA VAL A 322 -20.63 -4.09 -6.83
C VAL A 322 -21.42 -3.00 -6.11
N PRO A 323 -21.59 -3.05 -4.78
CA PRO A 323 -22.24 -1.98 -4.05
C PRO A 323 -21.35 -0.74 -3.99
N PHE A 324 -21.96 0.44 -3.99
CA PHE A 324 -21.28 1.70 -3.72
C PHE A 324 -21.97 2.52 -2.63
N VAL A 325 -21.21 3.43 -2.05
CA VAL A 325 -21.65 4.49 -1.14
C VAL A 325 -21.07 5.82 -1.62
N ILE A 326 -21.92 6.78 -1.90
CA ILE A 326 -21.54 8.19 -2.10
C ILE A 326 -21.80 8.93 -0.80
N GLY A 327 -20.79 9.64 -0.29
CA GLY A 327 -20.95 10.55 0.83
C GLY A 327 -21.10 12.00 0.38
N GLY A 328 -21.87 12.78 1.14
CA GLY A 328 -22.14 14.18 0.83
C GLY A 328 -23.05 14.81 1.89
N VAL A 329 -23.70 15.91 1.51
CA VAL A 329 -24.67 16.63 2.33
C VAL A 329 -25.87 17.05 1.48
N GLY A 330 -27.03 17.23 2.12
CA GLY A 330 -28.23 17.79 1.48
C GLY A 330 -28.93 16.87 0.49
N PHE A 331 -28.65 15.56 0.51
CA PHE A 331 -29.35 14.60 -0.33
C PHE A 331 -30.84 14.49 0.04
N GLY A 332 -31.68 14.36 -0.97
CA GLY A 332 -33.13 14.27 -0.85
C GLY A 332 -33.62 12.83 -0.66
N THR A 333 -34.78 12.52 -1.24
CA THR A 333 -35.37 11.19 -1.17
C THR A 333 -34.91 10.29 -2.32
N LEU A 334 -35.16 8.98 -2.19
CA LEU A 334 -34.87 7.99 -3.22
C LEU A 334 -35.56 8.29 -4.56
N SER A 335 -36.83 8.71 -4.54
CA SER A 335 -37.60 9.00 -5.76
C SER A 335 -37.13 10.25 -6.50
N GLY A 336 -36.55 11.22 -5.78
CA GLY A 336 -36.03 12.47 -6.33
C GLY A 336 -34.54 12.47 -6.62
N THR A 337 -33.87 11.32 -6.54
CA THR A 337 -32.41 11.22 -6.70
C THR A 337 -32.01 10.32 -7.84
N THR A 338 -31.01 10.74 -8.61
CA THR A 338 -30.38 9.95 -9.66
C THR A 338 -28.87 9.99 -9.52
N VAL A 339 -28.21 8.88 -9.85
CA VAL A 339 -26.76 8.80 -9.94
C VAL A 339 -26.40 8.23 -11.29
N THR A 340 -25.44 8.84 -11.96
CA THR A 340 -24.78 8.27 -13.14
C THR A 340 -23.29 8.13 -12.91
N ILE A 341 -22.70 7.08 -13.46
CA ILE A 341 -21.27 6.80 -13.42
C ILE A 341 -20.80 6.66 -14.87
N GLY A 342 -19.99 7.60 -15.35
CA GLY A 342 -19.62 7.68 -16.77
C GLY A 342 -20.85 7.76 -17.70
N GLY A 343 -21.89 8.50 -17.27
CA GLY A 343 -23.15 8.64 -18.00
C GLY A 343 -24.11 7.44 -17.88
N ARG A 344 -23.71 6.32 -17.27
CA ARG A 344 -24.58 5.15 -17.06
C ARG A 344 -25.34 5.29 -15.76
N ARG A 345 -26.67 5.11 -15.80
CA ARG A 345 -27.53 5.22 -14.62
C ARG A 345 -27.30 4.05 -13.65
N ALA A 346 -27.07 4.38 -12.39
CA ALA A 346 -26.90 3.40 -11.32
C ALA A 346 -28.24 3.04 -10.67
N THR A 347 -28.33 1.82 -10.12
CA THR A 347 -29.47 1.37 -9.32
C THR A 347 -29.27 1.81 -7.87
N LEU A 348 -30.19 2.61 -7.32
CA LEU A 348 -30.10 3.10 -5.95
C LEU A 348 -30.87 2.20 -4.99
N THR A 349 -30.29 1.92 -3.82
CA THR A 349 -30.86 1.02 -2.81
C THR A 349 -31.30 1.75 -1.54
N SER A 350 -30.63 2.85 -1.16
CA SER A 350 -31.04 3.68 -0.01
C SER A 350 -30.44 5.06 -0.10
N ILE A 351 -31.14 6.06 0.45
CA ILE A 351 -30.65 7.44 0.58
C ILE A 351 -30.95 7.96 1.98
N SER A 352 -29.96 8.63 2.57
CA SER A 352 -30.12 9.52 3.73
C SER A 352 -29.61 10.90 3.35
N ALA A 353 -29.78 11.89 4.24
CA ALA A 353 -29.29 13.26 4.03
C ALA A 353 -27.78 13.35 3.71
N THR A 354 -26.99 12.32 4.05
CA THR A 354 -25.53 12.33 3.89
C THR A 354 -24.97 11.11 3.14
N ARG A 355 -25.81 10.16 2.74
CA ARG A 355 -25.37 8.93 2.03
C ARG A 355 -26.33 8.56 0.90
N ILE A 356 -25.77 8.21 -0.25
CA ILE A 356 -26.49 7.49 -1.31
C ILE A 356 -25.82 6.12 -1.44
N LYS A 357 -26.61 5.04 -1.39
CA LYS A 357 -26.13 3.67 -1.64
C LYS A 357 -26.78 3.11 -2.89
N GLY A 358 -26.04 2.29 -3.61
CA GLY A 358 -26.54 1.66 -4.83
C GLY A 358 -25.59 0.59 -5.35
N LEU A 359 -25.79 0.20 -6.60
CA LEU A 359 -24.94 -0.73 -7.34
C LEU A 359 -24.25 -0.01 -8.51
N ILE A 360 -22.94 -0.25 -8.66
CA ILE A 360 -22.17 0.22 -9.81
C ILE A 360 -22.85 -0.33 -11.08
N PRO A 361 -23.14 0.51 -12.09
CA PRO A 361 -23.86 0.05 -13.28
C PRO A 361 -23.00 -0.94 -14.08
N ALA A 362 -23.65 -1.94 -14.66
CA ALA A 362 -22.99 -2.86 -15.58
C ALA A 362 -22.46 -2.11 -16.81
N ASN A 363 -21.29 -2.51 -17.29
CA ASN A 363 -20.69 -1.98 -18.51
C ASN A 363 -20.07 -3.11 -19.31
N ALA A 364 -20.59 -3.36 -20.52
CA ALA A 364 -20.10 -4.40 -21.42
C ALA A 364 -18.73 -4.08 -22.05
N ALA A 365 -18.33 -2.80 -22.01
CA ALA A 365 -17.04 -2.33 -22.53
C ALA A 365 -16.41 -1.36 -21.50
N PRO A 366 -15.96 -1.86 -20.34
CA PRO A 366 -15.30 -1.02 -19.36
C PRO A 366 -13.93 -0.55 -19.88
N THR A 367 -13.55 0.66 -19.48
CA THR A 367 -12.18 1.17 -19.66
C THR A 367 -11.57 1.45 -18.30
N THR A 368 -10.24 1.51 -18.23
CA THR A 368 -9.49 1.88 -17.02
C THR A 368 -9.46 3.39 -16.76
N GLN A 369 -10.08 4.18 -17.63
CA GLN A 369 -10.20 5.63 -17.48
C GLN A 369 -11.09 5.95 -16.27
N LEU A 370 -10.73 7.02 -15.55
CA LEU A 370 -11.60 7.55 -14.53
C LEU A 370 -12.82 8.22 -15.16
N LEU A 371 -13.95 8.02 -14.52
CA LEU A 371 -15.28 8.43 -14.91
C LEU A 371 -15.82 9.41 -13.88
N ASP A 372 -16.59 10.36 -14.39
CA ASP A 372 -17.33 11.29 -13.56
C ASP A 372 -18.52 10.57 -12.91
N VAL A 373 -18.76 10.91 -11.64
CA VAL A 373 -19.96 10.52 -10.92
C VAL A 373 -20.84 11.75 -10.80
N VAL A 374 -22.03 11.69 -11.41
CA VAL A 374 -22.99 12.80 -11.39
C VAL A 374 -24.17 12.41 -10.54
N VAL A 375 -24.44 13.22 -9.52
CA VAL A 375 -25.56 13.07 -8.59
C VAL A 375 -26.55 14.19 -8.83
N GLN A 376 -27.81 13.84 -9.11
CA GLN A 376 -28.92 14.78 -9.10
C GLN A 376 -29.78 14.47 -7.89
N SER A 377 -29.94 15.42 -6.96
CA SER A 377 -30.74 15.24 -5.74
C SER A 377 -31.21 16.59 -5.22
N SER A 378 -32.38 16.65 -4.58
CA SER A 378 -32.93 17.89 -4.01
C SER A 378 -32.98 19.06 -5.03
N GLY A 379 -33.27 18.77 -6.30
CA GLY A 379 -33.32 19.78 -7.37
C GLY A 379 -31.96 20.36 -7.79
N ARG A 380 -30.84 19.78 -7.34
CA ARG A 380 -29.47 20.20 -7.65
C ARG A 380 -28.70 19.09 -8.34
N THR A 381 -27.65 19.47 -9.07
CA THR A 381 -26.68 18.55 -9.67
C THR A 381 -25.31 18.78 -9.04
N SER A 382 -24.64 17.71 -8.65
CA SER A 382 -23.28 17.71 -8.15
C SER A 382 -22.46 16.68 -8.93
N THR A 383 -21.31 17.08 -9.44
CA THR A 383 -20.42 16.23 -10.22
C THR A 383 -19.12 16.01 -9.45
N ILE A 384 -18.76 14.75 -9.22
CA ILE A 384 -17.45 14.34 -8.73
C ILE A 384 -16.66 13.89 -9.95
N SER A 385 -15.84 14.79 -10.49
CA SER A 385 -15.07 14.51 -11.70
C SER A 385 -14.01 13.46 -11.45
N GLN A 386 -13.80 12.52 -12.38
CA GLN A 386 -12.74 11.51 -12.33
C GLN A 386 -12.70 10.73 -11.00
N ALA A 387 -13.85 10.22 -10.57
CA ALA A 387 -14.04 9.68 -9.21
C ALA A 387 -14.17 8.15 -9.15
N PHE A 388 -14.53 7.52 -10.26
CA PHE A 388 -14.73 6.08 -10.34
C PHE A 388 -14.07 5.49 -11.58
N ARG A 389 -13.60 4.25 -11.52
CA ARG A 389 -13.14 3.49 -12.69
C ARG A 389 -13.59 2.04 -12.63
N TYR A 390 -13.74 1.43 -13.80
CA TYR A 390 -13.89 -0.02 -13.85
C TYR A 390 -12.53 -0.71 -13.73
N ASN A 391 -12.54 -1.92 -13.17
CA ASN A 391 -11.40 -2.83 -13.11
C ASN A 391 -11.57 -3.97 -14.10
#